data_AF-A0A6J4P4Q8-F1
#
_entry.id   AF-A0A6J4P4Q8-F1
#
_cell.length_a   1.000
_cell.length_b   1.000
_cell.length_c   1.000
_cell.angle_alpha   90.00
_cell.angle_beta   90.00
_cell.angle_gamma   90.00
#
_symmetry.space_group_name_H-M   'P 1'
#
loop_
_entity.id
_entity.type
_entity.pdbx_description
1 polymer ?
#
loop_
_entity_poly.entity_id
_entity_poly.type
_entity_poly.pdbx_seq_one_letter_code
_entity_poly.pdbx_strand_id
1 'polypeptide(L)'
;MEGRERVAEFGRELREGPEPSERSIKEIVDVLRPQLQELVAKQTELARTELAPVGKRAGLAAGLLAAAAVFMLVFLIFLALTGVYALAVFLPQWVAALIVSGILLIVGGILAGAGASILRKLDPKPHRTIRTLQQNVNWLKGQISG
;
A
#
# COMPACT_ATOMS: atom_id res chain seq x y z
N MET A 1 -44.55 -26.63 47.27
CA MET A 1 -44.27 -27.62 46.20
C MET A 1 -44.46 -27.02 44.79
N GLU A 2 -44.65 -25.71 44.64
CA GLU A 2 -45.02 -25.01 43.38
C GLU A 2 -43.86 -24.72 42.41
N GLY A 3 -42.60 -24.91 42.84
CA GLY A 3 -41.43 -24.63 42.01
C GLY A 3 -41.22 -25.62 40.86
N ARG A 4 -41.72 -26.86 40.99
CA ARG A 4 -41.53 -27.92 39.98
C ARG A 4 -42.54 -27.84 38.83
N GLU A 5 -43.69 -27.23 39.05
CA GLU A 5 -44.73 -27.06 38.02
C GLU A 5 -44.35 -25.95 37.04
N ARG A 6 -43.78 -24.84 37.51
CA ARG A 6 -43.28 -23.76 36.65
C ARG A 6 -42.16 -24.19 35.70
N VAL A 7 -41.31 -25.13 36.13
CA VAL A 7 -40.24 -25.68 35.28
C VAL A 7 -40.81 -26.62 34.21
N ALA A 8 -41.90 -27.33 34.51
CA ALA A 8 -42.58 -28.21 33.57
C ALA A 8 -43.47 -27.45 32.55
N GLU A 9 -43.91 -26.23 32.91
CA GLU A 9 -44.61 -25.30 32.00
C GLU A 9 -43.63 -24.60 31.06
N PHE A 10 -42.52 -24.07 31.58
CA PHE A 10 -41.50 -23.39 30.79
C PHE A 10 -40.84 -24.32 29.75
N GLY A 11 -40.65 -25.60 30.09
CA GLY A 11 -40.17 -26.62 29.15
C GLY A 11 -41.18 -27.03 28.07
N ARG A 12 -42.47 -26.73 28.24
CA ARG A 12 -43.51 -26.97 27.24
C ARG A 12 -43.62 -25.81 26.24
N GLU A 13 -43.50 -24.56 26.70
CA GLU A 13 -43.49 -23.37 25.83
C GLU A 13 -42.31 -23.36 24.85
N LEU A 14 -41.12 -23.80 25.27
CA LEU A 14 -39.95 -23.90 24.39
C LEU A 14 -40.05 -25.04 23.36
N ARG A 15 -40.97 -26.00 23.56
CA ARG A 15 -41.21 -27.14 22.66
C ARG A 15 -42.27 -26.85 21.59
N GLU A 16 -43.02 -25.76 21.75
CA GLU A 16 -43.96 -25.19 20.77
C GLU A 16 -43.43 -23.90 20.10
N GLY A 17 -42.10 -23.73 20.05
CA GLY A 17 -41.51 -22.75 19.15
C GLY A 17 -41.80 -23.12 17.69
N PRO A 18 -42.11 -22.16 16.80
CA PRO A 18 -42.43 -22.44 15.40
C PRO A 18 -41.31 -23.28 14.76
N GLU A 19 -41.70 -24.35 14.04
CA GLU A 19 -40.82 -25.27 13.32
C GLU A 19 -39.62 -24.54 12.67
N PRO A 20 -38.36 -25.00 12.86
CA PRO A 20 -37.17 -24.44 12.22
C PRO A 20 -37.25 -24.61 10.69
N SER A 21 -38.03 -23.74 10.05
CA SER A 21 -38.14 -23.69 8.60
C SER A 21 -36.95 -22.91 8.05
N GLU A 22 -36.52 -23.27 6.83
CA GLU A 22 -35.46 -22.59 6.05
C GLU A 22 -35.65 -21.06 5.94
N ARG A 23 -36.84 -20.55 6.29
CA ARG A 23 -37.18 -19.15 6.42
C ARG A 23 -36.42 -18.43 7.54
N SER A 24 -36.11 -19.09 8.65
CA SER A 24 -35.42 -18.49 9.80
C SER A 24 -33.96 -18.13 9.49
N ILE A 25 -33.24 -18.93 8.70
CA ILE A 25 -31.88 -18.62 8.24
C ILE A 25 -31.92 -17.41 7.29
N LYS A 26 -32.91 -17.34 6.40
CA LYS A 26 -33.13 -16.15 5.55
C LYS A 26 -33.42 -14.90 6.38
N GLU A 27 -34.24 -15.02 7.42
CA GLU A 27 -34.58 -13.91 8.31
C GLU A 27 -33.37 -13.40 9.11
N ILE A 28 -32.52 -14.29 9.62
CA ILE A 28 -31.28 -13.91 10.32
C ILE A 28 -30.30 -13.23 9.36
N VAL A 29 -30.17 -13.74 8.13
CA VAL A 29 -29.34 -13.11 7.09
C VAL A 29 -29.88 -11.75 6.67
N ASP A 30 -31.20 -11.60 6.54
CA ASP A 30 -31.86 -10.34 6.22
C ASP A 30 -31.70 -9.29 7.33
N VAL A 31 -31.62 -9.72 8.60
CA VAL A 31 -31.35 -8.84 9.76
C VAL A 31 -29.86 -8.49 9.90
N LEU A 32 -28.93 -9.38 9.53
CA LEU A 32 -27.48 -9.11 9.60
C LEU A 32 -26.94 -8.31 8.41
N ARG A 33 -27.54 -8.46 7.22
CA ARG A 33 -27.09 -7.81 5.98
C ARG A 33 -26.94 -6.29 6.11
N PRO A 34 -27.88 -5.54 6.71
CA PRO A 34 -27.74 -4.10 6.92
C PRO A 34 -26.57 -3.76 7.85
N GLN A 35 -26.34 -4.55 8.91
CA GLN A 35 -25.27 -4.33 9.88
C GLN A 35 -23.89 -4.58 9.26
N LEU A 36 -23.77 -5.60 8.40
CA LEU A 36 -22.55 -5.86 7.64
C LEU A 36 -22.28 -4.75 6.62
N GLN A 37 -23.31 -4.24 5.96
CA GLN A 37 -23.18 -3.08 5.06
C GLN A 37 -22.73 -1.83 5.82
N GLU A 38 -23.28 -1.58 7.00
CA GLU A 38 -22.86 -0.47 7.86
C GLU A 38 -21.40 -0.62 8.33
N LEU A 39 -20.98 -1.83 8.70
CA LEU A 39 -19.59 -2.10 9.10
C LEU A 39 -18.61 -1.88 7.95
N VAL A 40 -18.94 -2.35 6.75
CA VAL A 40 -18.13 -2.13 5.54
C VAL A 40 -18.07 -0.64 5.19
N ALA A 41 -19.18 0.08 5.31
CA ALA A 41 -19.21 1.53 5.13
C ALA A 41 -18.30 2.24 6.13
N LYS A 42 -18.35 1.88 7.42
CA LYS A 42 -17.46 2.44 8.45
C LYS A 42 -15.99 2.11 8.23
N GLN A 43 -15.67 0.88 7.82
CA GLN A 43 -14.28 0.47 7.50
C GLN A 43 -13.74 1.24 6.30
N THR A 44 -14.55 1.48 5.27
CA THR A 44 -14.14 2.26 4.10
C THR A 44 -13.98 3.75 4.43
N GLU A 45 -14.85 4.31 5.27
CA GLU A 45 -14.72 5.68 5.78
C GLU A 45 -13.49 5.86 6.67
N LEU A 46 -13.23 4.92 7.58
CA LEU A 46 -12.06 4.93 8.44
C LEU A 46 -10.77 4.76 7.62
N ALA A 47 -10.74 3.79 6.70
CA ALA A 47 -9.63 3.60 5.79
C ALA A 47 -9.39 4.85 4.92
N ARG A 48 -10.44 5.52 4.42
CA ARG A 48 -10.29 6.81 3.73
C ARG A 48 -9.67 7.86 4.64
N THR A 49 -10.15 7.98 5.87
CA THR A 49 -9.69 9.00 6.82
C THR A 49 -8.23 8.78 7.22
N GLU A 50 -7.80 7.53 7.35
CA GLU A 50 -6.43 7.17 7.70
C GLU A 50 -5.47 7.20 6.49
N LEU A 51 -5.92 6.76 5.31
CA LEU A 51 -5.09 6.72 4.10
C LEU A 51 -5.01 8.06 3.37
N ALA A 52 -6.02 8.93 3.48
CA ALA A 52 -6.00 10.26 2.87
C ALA A 52 -4.78 11.12 3.29
N PRO A 53 -4.44 11.26 4.59
CA PRO A 53 -3.25 12.02 4.99
C PRO A 53 -1.96 11.34 4.52
N VAL A 54 -1.89 10.01 4.49
CA VAL A 54 -0.73 9.27 3.95
C VAL A 54 -0.56 9.56 2.46
N GLY A 55 -1.64 9.47 1.68
CA GLY A 55 -1.65 9.77 0.25
C GLY A 55 -1.26 11.21 -0.04
N LYS A 56 -1.79 12.18 0.73
CA LYS A 56 -1.45 13.60 0.58
C LYS A 56 0.03 13.86 0.87
N ARG A 57 0.58 13.29 1.96
CA ARG A 57 2.00 13.43 2.33
C ARG A 57 2.91 12.78 1.31
N ALA A 58 2.58 11.56 0.86
CA ALA A 58 3.32 10.86 -0.18
C ALA A 58 3.29 11.65 -1.51
N GLY A 59 2.14 12.18 -1.89
CA GLY A 59 1.98 13.02 -3.09
C GLY A 59 2.79 14.32 -3.00
N LEU A 60 2.77 15.01 -1.86
CA LEU A 60 3.59 16.19 -1.64
C LEU A 60 5.09 15.87 -1.69
N ALA A 61 5.52 14.78 -1.05
CA ALA A 61 6.91 14.34 -1.07
C ALA A 61 7.37 14.00 -2.48
N ALA A 62 6.57 13.24 -3.24
CA ALA A 62 6.85 12.93 -4.64
C ALA A 62 6.91 14.20 -5.51
N GLY A 63 5.98 15.14 -5.31
CA GLY A 63 5.96 16.42 -6.01
C GLY A 63 7.20 17.28 -5.71
N LEU A 64 7.59 17.37 -4.43
CA LEU A 64 8.80 18.09 -4.02
C LEU A 64 10.07 17.45 -4.57
N LEU A 65 10.17 16.11 -4.58
CA LEU A 65 11.31 15.40 -5.17
C LEU A 65 11.37 15.61 -6.69
N ALA A 66 10.23 15.59 -7.39
CA ALA A 66 10.18 15.88 -8.81
C ALA A 66 10.63 17.32 -9.10
N ALA A 67 10.14 18.30 -8.34
CA ALA A 67 10.59 19.68 -8.47
C ALA A 67 12.10 19.83 -8.19
N ALA A 68 12.60 19.22 -7.10
CA ALA A 68 14.02 19.23 -6.76
C ALA A 68 14.88 18.61 -7.88
N ALA A 69 14.43 17.53 -8.51
CA ALA A 69 15.14 16.92 -9.64
C ALA A 69 15.25 17.88 -10.84
N VAL A 70 14.18 18.63 -11.16
CA VAL A 70 14.21 19.66 -12.21
C VAL A 70 15.18 20.78 -11.85
N PHE A 71 15.13 21.31 -10.63
CA PHE A 71 16.06 22.35 -10.19
C PHE A 71 17.51 21.88 -10.17
N MET A 72 17.79 20.64 -9.74
CA MET A 72 19.13 20.05 -9.83
C MET A 72 19.61 19.92 -11.28
N LEU A 73 18.73 19.55 -12.21
CA LEU A 73 19.09 19.49 -13.63
C LEU A 73 19.48 20.87 -14.17
N VAL A 74 18.69 21.90 -13.87
CA VAL A 74 19.02 23.29 -14.26
C VAL A 74 20.33 23.73 -13.63
N PHE A 75 20.53 23.47 -12.33
CA PHE A 75 21.78 23.75 -11.64
C PHE A 75 22.97 23.06 -12.31
N LEU A 76 22.86 21.78 -12.68
CA LEU A 76 23.93 21.05 -13.38
C LEU A 76 24.28 21.66 -14.74
N ILE A 77 23.29 22.16 -15.49
CA ILE A 77 23.52 22.86 -16.76
C ILE A 77 24.35 24.13 -16.54
N PHE A 78 23.97 24.96 -15.56
CA PHE A 78 24.72 26.17 -15.23
C PHE A 78 26.10 25.85 -14.68
N LEU A 79 26.22 24.83 -13.83
CA LEU A 79 27.51 24.37 -13.31
C LEU A 79 28.44 23.90 -14.43
N ALA A 80 27.90 23.17 -15.42
CA ALA A 80 28.64 22.76 -16.61
C ALA A 80 29.14 23.98 -17.40
N LEU A 81 28.25 24.95 -17.66
CA LEU A 81 28.63 26.20 -18.33
C LEU A 81 29.72 26.95 -17.57
N THR A 82 29.56 27.11 -16.25
CA THR A 82 30.57 27.74 -15.39
C THR A 82 31.91 27.01 -15.50
N GLY A 83 31.91 25.67 -15.47
CA GLY A 83 33.12 24.87 -15.66
C GLY A 83 33.77 25.11 -17.02
N VAL A 84 32.98 25.16 -18.10
CA VAL A 84 33.49 25.43 -19.45
C VAL A 84 34.12 26.81 -19.52
N TYR A 85 33.44 27.85 -19.04
CA TYR A 85 33.97 29.21 -19.05
C TYR A 85 35.22 29.36 -18.16
N ALA A 86 35.25 28.70 -17.00
CA ALA A 86 36.42 28.71 -16.13
C ALA A 86 37.64 28.05 -16.79
N LEU A 87 37.47 26.89 -17.43
CA LEU A 87 38.56 26.22 -18.15
C LEU A 87 38.96 26.95 -19.44
N ALA A 88 38.02 27.62 -20.10
CA ALA A 88 38.27 28.38 -21.33
C ALA A 88 39.23 29.57 -21.12
N VAL A 89 39.52 29.97 -19.89
CA VAL A 89 40.57 30.95 -19.57
C VAL A 89 41.96 30.40 -19.91
N PHE A 90 42.17 29.08 -19.83
CA PHE A 90 43.46 28.44 -20.01
C PHE A 90 43.58 27.62 -21.30
N LEU A 91 42.44 27.22 -21.90
CA LEU A 91 42.38 26.30 -23.03
C LEU A 91 41.36 26.76 -24.08
N PRO A 92 41.45 26.29 -25.34
CA PRO A 92 40.40 26.53 -26.32
C PRO A 92 39.04 26.04 -25.84
N GLN A 93 37.98 26.81 -26.14
CA GLN A 93 36.63 26.57 -25.64
C GLN A 93 36.11 25.15 -25.93
N TRP A 94 36.44 24.58 -27.09
CA TRP A 94 36.04 23.22 -27.45
C TRP A 94 36.70 22.15 -26.57
N VAL A 95 37.96 22.35 -26.15
CA VAL A 95 38.67 21.43 -25.25
C VAL A 95 38.06 21.49 -23.86
N ALA A 96 37.79 22.70 -23.36
CA ALA A 96 37.12 22.90 -22.08
C ALA A 96 35.74 22.20 -22.04
N ALA A 97 34.94 22.35 -23.10
CA ALA A 97 33.66 21.66 -23.24
C ALA A 97 33.78 20.13 -23.23
N LEU A 98 34.78 19.57 -23.91
CA LEU A 98 35.02 18.12 -23.91
C LEU A 98 35.45 17.59 -22.53
N ILE A 99 36.29 18.33 -21.81
CA ILE A 99 36.71 17.92 -20.45
C ILE A 99 35.52 17.92 -19.50
N VAL A 100 34.73 19.00 -19.47
CA VAL A 100 33.57 19.11 -18.56
C VAL A 100 32.51 18.07 -18.90
N SER A 101 32.21 17.87 -20.20
CA SER A 101 31.26 16.83 -20.62
C SER A 101 31.76 15.43 -20.29
N GLY A 102 33.06 15.15 -20.45
CA GLY A 102 33.66 13.87 -20.04
C GLY A 102 33.51 13.60 -18.55
N ILE A 103 33.77 14.60 -17.69
CA ILE A 103 33.57 14.49 -16.24
C ILE A 103 32.10 14.19 -15.92
N LEU A 104 31.16 14.94 -16.51
CA LEU A 104 29.73 14.73 -16.29
C LEU A 104 29.26 13.35 -16.79
N LEU A 105 29.81 12.86 -17.89
CA LEU A 105 29.49 11.53 -18.41
C LEU A 105 29.93 10.42 -17.45
N ILE A 106 31.13 10.55 -16.87
CA ILE A 106 31.65 9.59 -15.87
C ILE A 106 30.76 9.61 -14.61
N VAL A 107 30.50 10.79 -14.06
CA VAL A 107 29.67 10.95 -12.86
C VAL A 107 28.25 10.43 -13.13
N GLY A 108 27.65 10.84 -14.25
CA GLY A 108 26.32 10.40 -14.66
C GLY A 108 26.24 8.88 -14.86
N GLY A 109 27.26 8.28 -15.47
CA GLY A 109 27.37 6.83 -15.63
C GLY A 109 27.41 6.08 -14.30
N ILE A 110 28.18 6.58 -13.32
CA ILE A 110 28.23 6.00 -11.97
C ILE A 110 26.87 6.11 -11.28
N LEU A 111 26.24 7.29 -11.30
CA LEU A 111 24.93 7.49 -10.69
C LEU A 111 23.85 6.62 -11.34
N ALA A 112 23.82 6.53 -12.67
CA ALA A 112 22.90 5.69 -13.41
C ALA A 112 23.10 4.20 -13.07
N GLY A 113 24.35 3.75 -13.02
CA GLY A 113 24.70 2.38 -12.62
C GLY A 113 24.26 2.04 -11.20
N ALA A 114 24.54 2.94 -10.24
CA ALA A 114 24.13 2.78 -8.85
C ALA A 114 22.59 2.76 -8.71
N GLY A 115 21.90 3.71 -9.35
CA GLY A 115 20.43 3.77 -9.35
C GLY A 115 19.79 2.52 -9.95
N ALA A 116 20.29 2.05 -11.10
CA ALA A 116 19.84 0.82 -11.73
C ALA A 116 20.09 -0.41 -10.82
N SER A 117 21.23 -0.45 -10.12
CA SER A 117 21.49 -1.52 -9.16
C SER A 117 20.54 -1.51 -7.97
N ILE A 118 20.16 -0.34 -7.47
CA ILE A 118 19.20 -0.23 -6.37
C ILE A 118 17.83 -0.72 -6.83
N LEU A 119 17.35 -0.24 -7.98
CA LEU A 119 16.07 -0.65 -8.56
C LEU A 119 16.00 -2.17 -8.79
N ARG A 120 17.08 -2.77 -9.28
CA ARG A 120 17.18 -4.23 -9.46
C ARG A 120 17.10 -5.04 -8.16
N LYS A 121 17.47 -4.44 -7.03
CA LYS A 121 17.46 -5.10 -5.71
C LYS A 121 16.15 -4.88 -4.95
N LEU A 122 15.28 -3.98 -5.41
CA LEU A 122 13.95 -3.81 -4.82
C LEU A 122 13.09 -5.00 -5.23
N ASP A 123 12.72 -5.84 -4.26
CA ASP A 123 11.74 -6.89 -4.46
C ASP A 123 10.33 -6.31 -4.24
N PRO A 124 9.52 -6.11 -5.29
CA PRO A 124 8.21 -5.49 -5.15
C PRO A 124 7.18 -6.40 -4.48
N LYS A 125 7.49 -7.69 -4.28
CA LYS A 125 6.55 -8.62 -3.64
C LYS A 125 6.67 -8.56 -2.13
N PRO A 126 5.58 -8.29 -1.38
CA PRO A 126 5.56 -8.41 0.06
C PRO A 126 5.54 -9.89 0.45
N HIS A 127 6.72 -10.51 0.46
CA HIS A 127 6.92 -11.93 0.71
C HIS A 127 6.31 -12.41 2.03
N ARG A 128 6.34 -11.58 3.07
CA ARG A 128 5.72 -11.89 4.36
C ARG A 128 4.20 -11.94 4.26
N THR A 129 3.58 -10.93 3.64
CA THR A 129 2.13 -10.88 3.44
C THR A 129 1.65 -12.05 2.59
N ILE A 130 2.39 -12.40 1.53
CA ILE A 130 2.05 -13.54 0.67
C ILE A 130 2.18 -14.87 1.43
N ARG A 131 3.24 -15.05 2.25
CA ARG A 131 3.39 -16.26 3.08
C ARG A 131 2.28 -16.41 4.11
N THR A 132 1.91 -15.34 4.80
CA THR A 132 0.82 -15.38 5.79
C THR A 132 -0.51 -15.72 5.12
N LEU A 133 -0.78 -15.15 3.94
CA LEU A 133 -1.97 -15.49 3.15
C LEU A 133 -1.96 -16.97 2.72
N GLN A 134 -0.82 -17.50 2.26
CA GLN A 134 -0.69 -18.91 1.90
C GLN A 134 -0.90 -19.86 3.09
N GLN A 135 -0.35 -19.51 4.26
CA GLN A 135 -0.54 -20.27 5.50
C GLN A 135 -2.02 -20.30 5.91
N ASN A 136 -2.70 -19.16 5.84
CA ASN A 136 -4.12 -19.06 6.14
C ASN A 136 -4.97 -19.90 5.17
N VAL A 137 -4.66 -19.85 3.87
CA VAL A 137 -5.36 -20.65 2.85
C VAL A 137 -5.13 -22.16 3.05
N ASN A 138 -3.91 -22.56 3.40
CA ASN A 138 -3.59 -23.97 3.65
C ASN A 138 -4.26 -24.49 4.93
N TRP A 139 -4.31 -23.67 5.98
CA TRP A 139 -5.03 -24.00 7.21
C TRP A 139 -6.54 -24.16 6.95
N LEU A 140 -7.15 -23.24 6.20
CA LEU A 140 -8.56 -23.37 5.79
C LEU A 140 -8.81 -24.65 4.97
N LYS A 141 -7.92 -24.97 4.01
CA LYS A 141 -8.05 -26.21 3.22
C LYS A 141 -7.98 -27.46 4.09
N GLY A 142 -7.04 -27.52 5.04
CA GLY A 142 -6.89 -28.66 5.94
C GLY A 142 -8.11 -28.91 6.82
N GLN A 143 -8.85 -27.85 7.18
CA GLN A 143 -10.05 -27.95 8.00
C GLN A 143 -11.31 -28.37 7.22
N ILE A 144 -11.35 -28.16 5.90
CA ILE A 144 -12.49 -28.53 5.04
C ILE A 144 -12.33 -29.95 4.46
N SER A 145 -11.11 -30.48 4.47
CA SER A 145 -10.76 -31.78 3.88
C SER A 145 -10.51 -32.91 4.91
N GLY A 146 -10.69 -32.62 6.20
CA GLY A 146 -10.76 -33.62 7.28
C GLY A 146 -12.15 -33.63 7.90
#